data_AF-A0A4S1FX02-F1
#
_entry.id   AF-A0A4S1FX02-F1
#
_cell.length_a   1.000
_cell.length_b   1.000
_cell.length_c   1.000
_cell.angle_alpha   90.00
_cell.angle_beta   90.00
_cell.angle_gamma   90.00
#
_symmetry.space_group_name_H-M   'P 1'
#
loop_
_entity.id
_entity.type
_entity.pdbx_description
1 polymer ?
#
loop_
_entity_poly.entity_id
_entity_poly.type
_entity_poly.pdbx_seq_one_letter_code
_entity_poly.pdbx_strand_id
1 'polypeptide(L)'
;MVPLVVGVLAVPELPDAAEKTLQGEATYRERIALPPNAVLSVQLADVSLADAPAAIIGERKVAPAGQVPIRFEIGFDPQVIRPNMTYALQARITIDDKLLFTTDTRH
;
A
#
# COMPACT_ATOMS: atom_id res chain seq x y z
N MET A 1 -28.59 36.97 7.56
CA MET A 1 -28.43 36.97 6.09
C MET A 1 -26.95 36.70 5.81
N VAL A 2 -26.64 35.53 5.25
CA VAL A 2 -25.28 35.08 4.87
C VAL A 2 -24.94 35.68 3.47
N PRO A 3 -23.68 35.72 2.98
CA PRO A 3 -23.03 34.49 2.54
C PRO A 3 -21.55 34.32 2.95
N LEU A 4 -21.26 33.04 3.21
CA LEU A 4 -19.98 32.36 3.39
C LEU A 4 -19.26 32.33 2.03
N VAL A 5 -18.00 32.78 1.97
CA VAL A 5 -17.12 32.59 0.80
C VAL A 5 -16.20 31.42 1.08
N VAL A 6 -16.38 30.33 0.34
CA VAL A 6 -15.45 29.21 0.28
C VAL A 6 -14.45 29.51 -0.83
N GLY A 7 -13.25 29.90 -0.46
CA GLY A 7 -12.10 29.94 -1.38
C GLY A 7 -11.62 28.52 -1.60
N VAL A 8 -12.09 27.87 -2.67
CA VAL A 8 -11.48 26.63 -3.15
C VAL A 8 -10.18 27.01 -3.85
N LEU A 9 -9.04 26.81 -3.18
CA LEU A 9 -7.79 26.62 -3.92
C LEU A 9 -7.81 25.16 -4.39
N ALA A 10 -8.44 24.94 -5.54
CA ALA A 10 -8.23 23.73 -6.30
C ALA A 10 -6.78 23.78 -6.76
N VAL A 11 -5.89 23.06 -6.08
CA VAL A 11 -4.60 22.71 -6.65
C VAL A 11 -4.92 21.82 -7.85
N PRO A 12 -4.56 22.18 -9.09
CA PRO A 12 -4.62 21.25 -10.19
C PRO A 12 -3.52 20.22 -9.93
N GLU A 13 -3.86 19.11 -9.30
CA GLU A 13 -3.09 17.88 -9.45
C GLU A 13 -3.29 17.42 -10.90
N LEU A 14 -2.40 17.93 -11.76
CA LEU A 14 -2.16 17.40 -13.09
C LEU A 14 -2.09 15.86 -12.97
N PRO A 15 -2.94 15.09 -13.68
CA PRO A 15 -2.76 13.65 -13.77
C PRO A 15 -1.59 13.40 -14.74
N ASP A 16 -0.38 13.64 -14.26
CA ASP A 16 0.86 13.36 -14.96
C ASP A 16 1.07 11.83 -14.98
N ALA A 17 0.79 11.22 -16.14
CA ALA A 17 0.90 9.78 -16.44
C ALA A 17 -0.05 8.89 -15.63
N ALA A 18 -0.71 7.95 -16.30
CA ALA A 18 -1.83 7.17 -15.77
C ALA A 18 -1.41 6.08 -14.75
N GLU A 19 -0.55 6.39 -13.78
CA GLU A 19 -0.30 5.52 -12.63
C GLU A 19 -1.51 5.57 -11.71
N LYS A 20 -2.08 4.40 -11.43
CA LYS A 20 -3.20 4.26 -10.51
C LYS A 20 -2.62 3.95 -9.14
N THR A 21 -3.19 4.54 -8.10
CA THR A 21 -2.73 4.30 -6.73
C THR A 21 -3.67 3.33 -6.02
N LEU A 22 -3.11 2.27 -5.44
CA LEU A 22 -3.81 1.37 -4.53
C LEU A 22 -3.67 1.92 -3.12
N GLN A 23 -4.76 2.45 -2.58
CA GLN A 23 -4.82 2.91 -1.20
C GLN A 23 -5.36 1.77 -0.33
N GLY A 24 -4.72 1.54 0.81
CA GLY A 24 -5.12 0.52 1.76
C GLY A 24 -4.68 0.85 3.18
N GLU A 25 -5.23 0.09 4.13
CA GLU A 25 -4.94 0.24 5.54
C GLU A 25 -4.42 -1.08 6.09
N ALA A 26 -3.19 -1.06 6.61
CA ALA A 26 -2.61 -2.20 7.29
C ALA A 26 -3.00 -2.13 8.77
N THR A 27 -3.82 -3.09 9.20
CA THR A 27 -4.13 -3.32 10.60
C THR A 27 -3.48 -4.62 11.05
N TYR A 28 -3.13 -4.68 12.32
CA TYR A 28 -2.51 -5.84 12.92
C TYR A 28 -3.26 -6.17 14.21
N ARG A 29 -3.56 -7.46 14.40
CA ARG A 29 -4.54 -7.92 15.40
C ARG A 29 -4.02 -7.97 16.82
N GLU A 30 -2.73 -8.20 16.98
CA GLU A 30 -2.17 -8.27 18.31
C GLU A 30 -1.91 -6.83 18.80
N ARG A 31 -1.79 -6.64 20.11
CA ARG A 31 -1.74 -5.31 20.72
C ARG A 31 -0.34 -4.98 21.22
N ILE A 32 0.71 -5.32 20.47
CA ILE A 32 2.04 -4.77 20.75
C ILE A 32 2.22 -3.42 20.05
N ALA A 33 2.81 -2.47 20.76
CA ALA A 33 3.27 -1.23 20.18
C ALA A 33 4.36 -1.57 19.16
N LEU A 34 4.17 -1.15 17.90
CA LEU A 34 5.24 -1.24 16.92
C LEU A 34 6.39 -0.37 17.41
N PRO A 35 7.61 -0.91 17.52
CA PRO A 35 8.75 -0.12 17.92
C PRO A 35 9.04 0.93 16.83
N PRO A 36 9.67 2.07 17.17
CA PRO A 36 9.86 3.18 16.25
C PRO A 36 10.81 2.86 15.08
N ASN A 37 11.56 1.76 15.16
CA ASN A 37 12.41 1.24 14.10
C ASN A 37 11.72 0.17 13.22
N ALA A 38 10.42 -0.04 13.38
CA ALA A 38 9.66 -0.93 12.52
C ALA A 38 9.50 -0.32 11.12
N VAL A 39 9.69 -1.15 10.10
CA VAL A 39 9.51 -0.82 8.69
C VAL A 39 8.39 -1.69 8.14
N LEU A 40 7.32 -1.06 7.68
CA LEU A 40 6.26 -1.73 6.95
C LEU A 40 6.64 -1.72 5.47
N SER A 41 6.80 -2.88 4.86
CA SER A 41 6.86 -3.00 3.40
C SER A 41 5.60 -3.69 2.90
N VAL A 42 4.89 -3.05 1.99
CA VAL A 42 3.70 -3.58 1.32
C VAL A 42 4.04 -3.78 -0.14
N GLN A 43 3.80 -4.97 -0.66
CA GLN A 43 4.07 -5.33 -2.05
C GLN A 43 2.78 -5.83 -2.69
N LEU A 44 2.46 -5.28 -3.86
CA LEU A 44 1.44 -5.78 -4.75
C LEU A 44 2.10 -6.68 -5.78
N ALA A 45 1.73 -7.95 -5.79
CA ALA A 45 2.31 -8.95 -6.67
C ALA A 45 1.22 -9.65 -7.49
N ASP A 46 1.50 -9.93 -8.76
CA ASP A 46 0.70 -10.82 -9.58
C ASP A 46 1.05 -12.28 -9.23
N VAL A 47 0.05 -13.01 -8.73
CA VAL A 47 0.15 -14.43 -8.35
C VAL A 47 -0.76 -15.30 -9.21
N SER A 48 -1.09 -14.81 -10.41
CA SER A 48 -1.90 -15.50 -11.40
C SER A 48 -1.26 -16.80 -11.87
N LEU A 49 0.06 -16.78 -11.98
CA LEU A 49 0.85 -17.94 -12.38
C LEU A 49 1.24 -18.72 -11.12
N ALA A 50 0.57 -19.84 -10.88
CA ALA A 50 0.87 -20.71 -9.74
C ALA A 50 2.28 -21.36 -9.83
N ASP A 51 2.85 -21.44 -11.04
CA ASP A 51 4.12 -22.11 -11.32
C ASP A 51 5.29 -21.13 -11.53
N ALA A 52 5.04 -19.82 -11.43
CA ALA A 52 6.05 -18.78 -11.66
C ALA A 52 6.25 -17.92 -10.41
N PRO A 53 7.45 -17.32 -10.22
CA PRO A 53 7.65 -16.33 -9.18
C PRO A 53 6.68 -15.15 -9.38
N ALA A 54 6.09 -14.68 -8.28
CA ALA A 54 5.13 -13.59 -8.30
C ALA A 54 5.77 -12.31 -8.88
N ALA A 55 5.13 -11.72 -9.89
CA ALA A 55 5.65 -10.50 -10.50
C ALA A 55 5.28 -9.30 -9.62
N ILE A 56 6.27 -8.59 -9.11
CA ILE A 56 6.03 -7.40 -8.27
C ILE A 56 5.56 -6.26 -9.18
N ILE A 57 4.31 -5.87 -8.99
CA ILE A 57 3.62 -4.81 -9.73
C ILE A 57 3.91 -3.45 -9.08
N GLY A 58 3.99 -3.42 -7.75
CA GLY A 58 4.35 -2.23 -6.99
C GLY A 58 4.82 -2.59 -5.58
N GLU A 59 5.73 -1.77 -5.03
CA GLU A 59 6.18 -1.88 -3.65
C GLU A 59 6.08 -0.51 -2.97
N ARG A 60 5.64 -0.51 -1.71
CA ARG A 60 5.69 0.64 -0.82
C ARG A 60 6.37 0.28 0.47
N LYS A 61 7.38 1.06 0.87
CA LYS A 61 8.03 0.96 2.18
C LYS A 61 7.68 2.18 3.01
N VAL A 62 7.31 1.95 4.26
CA VAL A 62 6.94 2.96 5.26
C VAL A 62 7.82 2.76 6.48
N ALA A 63 8.74 3.70 6.69
CA ALA A 63 9.69 3.72 7.79
C ALA A 63 9.72 5.14 8.40
N PRO A 64 9.38 5.32 9.69
CA PRO A 64 8.84 4.30 10.61
C PRO A 64 7.41 3.90 10.23
N ALA A 65 7.05 2.64 10.47
CA ALA A 65 5.71 2.10 10.22
C ALA A 65 4.61 2.91 10.95
N GLY A 66 4.94 3.45 12.13
CA GLY A 66 4.04 4.31 12.89
C GLY A 66 2.96 3.55 13.67
N GLN A 67 1.81 4.19 13.85
CA GLN A 67 0.69 3.64 14.61
C GLN A 67 -0.37 3.06 13.68
N VAL A 68 -0.90 1.89 14.03
CA VAL A 68 -2.02 1.24 13.31
C VAL A 68 -3.34 2.00 13.53
N PRO A 69 -4.25 2.06 12.53
CA PRO A 69 -4.08 1.56 11.15
C PRO A 69 -3.03 2.37 10.37
N ILE A 70 -2.09 1.65 9.74
CA ILE A 70 -1.06 2.29 8.92
C ILE A 70 -1.62 2.43 7.51
N ARG A 71 -1.88 3.67 7.10
CA ARG A 71 -2.30 3.97 5.74
C ARG A 71 -1.11 3.85 4.81
N PHE A 72 -1.30 3.13 3.70
CA PHE A 72 -0.29 2.99 2.66
C PHE A 72 -0.91 3.22 1.28
N GLU A 73 -0.05 3.67 0.38
CA GLU A 73 -0.41 3.98 -1.00
C GLU A 73 0.66 3.40 -1.92
N ILE A 74 0.26 2.49 -2.81
CA ILE A 74 1.14 1.84 -3.78
C ILE A 74 0.78 2.40 -5.16
N GLY A 75 1.70 3.11 -5.79
CA GLY A 75 1.59 3.45 -7.20
C GLY A 75 1.82 2.19 -8.05
N PHE A 76 0.94 1.94 -9.00
CA PHE A 76 1.08 0.86 -9.95
C PHE A 76 0.55 1.27 -11.32
N ASP A 77 1.03 0.60 -12.36
CA ASP A 77 0.53 0.80 -13.71
C ASP A 77 -0.79 0.02 -13.91
N PRO A 78 -1.92 0.67 -14.21
CA PRO A 78 -3.19 -0.02 -14.38
C PRO A 78 -3.24 -0.88 -15.65
N GLN A 79 -2.33 -0.68 -16.62
CA GLN A 79 -2.25 -1.52 -17.81
C GLN A 79 -1.70 -2.92 -17.50
N VAL A 80 -0.94 -3.07 -16.40
CA VAL A 80 -0.49 -4.40 -15.94
C VAL A 80 -1.56 -5.16 -15.14
N ILE A 81 -2.58 -4.46 -14.65
CA ILE A 81 -3.74 -5.09 -14.00
C ILE A 81 -4.71 -5.63 -15.06
N ARG A 82 -4.92 -6.95 -15.05
CA ARG A 82 -5.79 -7.68 -15.97
C ARG A 82 -6.92 -8.35 -15.18
N PRO A 83 -8.16 -8.36 -15.70
CA PRO A 83 -9.32 -8.89 -14.97
C PRO A 83 -9.31 -10.42 -14.79
N ASN A 84 -8.51 -11.15 -15.57
CA ASN A 84 -8.38 -12.61 -15.48
C ASN A 84 -7.10 -13.03 -14.71
N MET A 85 -6.53 -12.11 -13.92
CA MET A 85 -5.34 -12.31 -13.13
C MET A 85 -5.66 -12.21 -11.64
N THR A 86 -4.93 -12.96 -10.81
CA THR A 86 -5.02 -12.94 -9.35
C THR A 86 -3.89 -12.11 -8.78
N TYR A 87 -4.23 -11.14 -7.94
CA TYR A 87 -3.25 -10.29 -7.28
C TYR A 87 -3.20 -10.60 -5.78
N ALA A 88 -1.99 -10.62 -5.25
CA ALA A 88 -1.75 -10.75 -3.81
C ALA A 88 -1.16 -9.46 -3.27
N LEU A 89 -1.67 -9.06 -2.11
CA LEU A 89 -1.07 -7.99 -1.34
C LEU A 89 -0.31 -8.60 -0.17
N GLN A 90 0.99 -8.32 -0.12
CA GLN A 90 1.88 -8.83 0.91
C GLN A 90 2.40 -7.69 1.76
N ALA A 91 1.98 -7.66 3.02
CA ALA A 91 2.46 -6.69 4.01
C ALA A 91 3.43 -7.38 4.97
N ARG A 92 4.68 -6.93 5.01
CA ARG A 92 5.73 -7.40 5.91
C ARG A 92 6.19 -6.28 6.82
N ILE A 93 6.37 -6.58 8.10
CA ILE A 93 6.95 -5.68 9.09
C ILE A 93 8.31 -6.23 9.48
N THR A 94 9.36 -5.47 9.19
CA THR A 94 10.74 -5.78 9.58
C THR A 94 11.22 -4.81 10.65
N ILE A 95 12.02 -5.30 11.59
CA ILE A 95 12.66 -4.49 12.64
C ILE A 95 14.12 -4.89 12.66
N ASP A 96 15.02 -3.93 12.43
CA ASP A 96 16.47 -4.19 12.39
C ASP A 96 16.82 -5.33 11.39
N ASP A 97 16.25 -5.24 10.19
CA ASP A 97 16.32 -6.27 9.11
C ASP A 97 15.66 -7.62 9.44
N LYS A 98 15.17 -7.82 10.67
CA LYS A 98 14.50 -9.04 11.09
C LYS A 98 13.00 -8.99 10.78
N LEU A 99 12.52 -9.93 9.95
CA LEU A 99 11.09 -10.10 9.70
C LEU A 99 10.37 -10.46 10.99
N LEU A 100 9.43 -9.61 11.41
CA LEU A 100 8.67 -9.80 12.64
C LEU A 100 7.24 -10.25 12.33
N PHE A 101 6.62 -9.67 11.32
CA PHE A 101 5.29 -10.09 10.84
C PHE A 101 5.23 -10.11 9.32
N THR A 102 4.48 -11.04 8.77
CA THR A 102 4.10 -11.06 7.37
C THR A 102 2.62 -11.40 7.25
N THR A 103 1.96 -10.78 6.29
CA THR A 103 0.55 -10.97 5.99
C THR A 103 0.44 -11.25 4.51
N ASP A 104 -0.16 -12.38 4.17
CA ASP A 104 -0.52 -12.75 2.80
C ASP A 104 -2.03 -12.67 2.70
N THR A 105 -2.55 -11.69 1.96
CA THR A 105 -3.98 -11.61 1.66
C THR A 105 -4.14 -11.55 0.15
N ARG A 106 -4.91 -12.50 -0.39
CA ARG A 106 -5.19 -12.64 -1.82
C ARG A 106 -6.58 -12.07 -2.10
N HIS A 107 -6.71 -11.32 -3.19
CA HIS A 107 -7.97 -10.73 -3.65
C HIS A 107 -8.28 -11.14 -5.08
#